data_AF-A0A359E8M3-F1
#
_entry.id   AF-A0A359E8M3-F1
#
_cell.length_a   1.000
_cell.length_b   1.000
_cell.length_c   1.000
_cell.angle_alpha   90.00
_cell.angle_beta   90.00
_cell.angle_gamma   90.00
#
_symmetry.space_group_name_H-M   'P 1'
#
loop_
_entity.id
_entity.type
_entity.pdbx_description
1 polymer ?
#
loop_
_entity_poly.entity_id
_entity_poly.type
_entity_poly.pdbx_seq_one_letter_code
_entity_poly.pdbx_strand_id
1 'polypeptide(L)'
;NSAPSVEPGVSLGLAQFRKAQISDLEYDLTFRIPKEQSESIPASETIRFNLKSTANNLQLDFRESPENLKSLTVNGQPTDIQFQQEHLILPSDLLNE
;
A
#
# COMPACT_ATOMS: atom_id res chain seq x y z
N ASN A 1 -12.27 -5.49 15.51
CA ASN A 1 -12.22 -4.05 15.14
C ASN A 1 -12.47 -3.94 13.65
N SER A 2 -13.49 -3.19 13.25
CA SER A 2 -13.74 -2.91 11.83
C SER A 2 -12.68 -1.94 11.29
N ALA A 3 -12.35 -2.04 10.00
CA ALA A 3 -11.43 -1.09 9.38
C ALA A 3 -12.05 0.33 9.38
N PRO A 4 -11.24 1.39 9.64
CA PRO A 4 -11.69 2.77 9.49
C PRO A 4 -12.11 3.09 8.05
N SER A 5 -12.99 4.07 7.87
CA SER A 5 -13.29 4.64 6.56
C SER A 5 -12.03 5.22 5.91
N VAL A 6 -11.98 5.18 4.58
CA VAL A 6 -10.91 5.86 3.83
C VAL A 6 -11.17 7.36 3.90
N GLU A 7 -10.20 8.11 4.42
CA GLU A 7 -10.21 9.56 4.58
C GLU A 7 -8.82 10.14 4.25
N PRO A 8 -8.70 11.40 3.79
CA PRO A 8 -7.40 11.98 3.49
C PRO A 8 -6.47 12.01 4.71
N GLY A 9 -5.18 11.80 4.47
CA GLY A 9 -4.16 11.71 5.49
C GLY A 9 -4.23 10.45 6.35
N VAL A 10 -3.46 10.46 7.45
CA VAL A 10 -3.34 9.32 8.36
C VAL A 10 -4.02 9.65 9.68
N SER A 11 -5.26 9.18 9.84
CA SER A 11 -5.96 9.35 11.11
C SER A 11 -5.41 8.45 12.21
N LEU A 12 -5.66 8.84 13.46
CA LEU A 12 -5.28 8.04 14.62
C LEU A 12 -5.92 6.64 14.58
N GLY A 13 -7.18 6.55 14.14
CA GLY A 13 -7.89 5.29 13.98
C GLY A 13 -7.21 4.38 12.97
N LEU A 14 -6.80 4.91 11.82
CA LEU A 14 -6.05 4.17 10.81
C LEU A 14 -4.68 3.70 11.31
N ALA A 15 -3.95 4.55 12.05
CA ALA A 15 -2.67 4.17 12.65
C ALA A 15 -2.83 3.06 13.70
N GLN A 16 -3.83 3.15 14.58
CA GLN A 16 -4.11 2.13 15.59
C GLN A 16 -4.57 0.80 14.96
N PHE A 17 -5.42 0.87 13.93
CA PHE A 17 -5.86 -0.31 13.18
C PHE A 17 -4.67 -1.05 12.57
N ARG A 18 -3.82 -0.36 11.80
CA ARG A 18 -2.64 -0.97 11.17
C ARG A 18 -1.69 -1.57 12.20
N LYS A 19 -1.39 -0.84 13.28
CA LYS A 19 -0.55 -1.36 14.39
C LYS A 19 -1.11 -2.65 15.01
N ALA A 20 -2.43 -2.81 15.05
CA ALA A 20 -3.08 -3.99 15.61
C ALA A 20 -3.23 -5.14 14.61
N GLN A 21 -3.06 -4.91 13.31
CA GLN A 21 -3.26 -5.90 12.25
C GLN A 21 -1.98 -6.34 11.57
N ILE A 22 -0.94 -5.50 11.53
CA ILE A 22 0.29 -5.74 10.78
C ILE A 22 1.43 -6.00 11.76
N SER A 23 2.18 -7.08 11.53
CA SER A 23 3.46 -7.34 12.19
C SER A 23 4.52 -7.78 11.19
N ASP A 24 5.79 -7.85 11.63
CA ASP A 24 6.91 -8.36 10.82
C ASP A 24 7.03 -7.67 9.45
N LEU A 25 6.89 -6.34 9.48
CA LEU A 25 6.85 -5.49 8.30
C LEU A 25 8.26 -5.28 7.74
N GLU A 26 8.42 -5.62 6.46
CA GLU A 26 9.66 -5.54 5.70
C GLU A 26 9.42 -4.82 4.36
N TYR A 27 10.42 -4.09 3.90
CA TYR A 27 10.38 -3.31 2.67
C TYR A 27 11.62 -3.58 1.83
N ASP A 28 11.41 -3.99 0.58
CA ASP A 28 12.44 -3.98 -0.45
C ASP A 28 12.15 -2.86 -1.44
N LEU A 29 13.00 -1.84 -1.46
CA LEU A 29 12.89 -0.69 -2.34
C LEU A 29 14.02 -0.70 -3.36
N THR A 30 13.68 -0.64 -4.64
CA THR A 30 14.65 -0.47 -5.73
C THR A 30 14.34 0.81 -6.48
N PHE A 31 15.36 1.65 -6.64
CA PHE A 31 15.26 2.90 -7.38
C PHE A 31 16.31 2.93 -8.48
N ARG A 32 15.91 3.33 -9.69
CA ARG A 32 16.85 3.66 -10.76
C ARG A 32 17.03 5.17 -10.81
N ILE A 33 18.14 5.65 -10.26
CA ILE A 33 18.45 7.08 -10.24
C ILE A 33 19.01 7.49 -11.62
N PRO A 34 18.29 8.32 -12.41
CA PRO A 34 18.80 8.81 -13.67
C PRO A 34 19.90 9.87 -13.45
N LYS A 35 20.64 10.17 -14.51
CA LYS A 35 21.68 11.20 -14.47
C LYS A 35 21.07 12.61 -14.48
N GLU A 36 20.04 12.82 -15.30
CA GLU A 36 19.38 14.11 -15.47
C GLU A 36 18.28 14.29 -14.42
N GLN A 37 18.26 15.44 -13.75
CA GLN A 37 17.29 15.72 -12.67
C GLN A 37 15.84 15.82 -13.16
N SER A 38 15.64 16.08 -14.45
CA SER A 38 14.32 16.17 -15.06
C SER A 38 13.71 14.81 -15.41
N GLU A 39 14.51 13.74 -15.40
CA GLU A 39 14.01 12.40 -15.68
C GLU A 39 13.29 11.81 -14.47
N SER A 40 12.22 11.04 -14.72
CA SER A 40 11.53 10.32 -13.66
C SER A 40 12.45 9.27 -13.03
N ILE A 41 12.17 8.89 -11.78
CA ILE A 41 12.86 7.81 -11.08
C ILE A 41 11.98 6.56 -11.17
N PRO A 42 12.27 5.58 -12.06
CA PRO A 42 11.61 4.29 -12.00
C PRO A 42 11.92 3.62 -10.68
N ALA A 43 10.89 3.11 -10.01
CA ALA A 43 11.02 2.44 -8.74
C ALA A 43 10.14 1.19 -8.68
N SER A 44 10.53 0.25 -7.84
CA SER A 44 9.70 -0.87 -7.42
C SER A 44 9.80 -1.05 -5.91
N GLU A 45 8.67 -1.34 -5.28
CA GLU A 45 8.56 -1.63 -3.86
C GLU A 45 7.93 -3.02 -3.69
N THR A 46 8.52 -3.84 -2.82
CA THR A 46 7.88 -5.05 -2.30
C THR A 46 7.71 -4.89 -0.80
N ILE A 47 6.47 -4.96 -0.34
CA ILE A 47 6.12 -4.90 1.08
C ILE A 47 5.76 -6.32 1.53
N ARG A 48 6.42 -6.81 2.58
CA ARG A 48 6.08 -8.09 3.22
C ARG A 48 5.69 -7.84 4.67
N PHE A 49 4.66 -8.53 5.12
CA PHE A 49 4.18 -8.42 6.48
C PHE A 49 3.31 -9.62 6.83
N ASN A 50 3.15 -9.85 8.12
CA ASN A 50 2.13 -10.74 8.67
C ASN A 50 0.84 -9.95 8.91
N LEU A 51 -0.30 -10.51 8.50
CA LEU A 51 -1.61 -9.87 8.65
C LEU A 51 -2.48 -10.67 9.62
N LYS A 52 -2.97 -10.02 10.67
CA LYS A 52 -3.76 -10.69 11.70
C LYS A 52 -5.15 -11.13 11.21
N SER A 53 -5.75 -10.41 10.27
CA SER A 53 -7.06 -10.76 9.72
C SER A 53 -7.31 -10.18 8.34
N THR A 54 -7.93 -10.96 7.46
CA THR A 54 -8.38 -10.53 6.13
C THR A 54 -9.83 -10.02 6.12
N ALA A 55 -10.44 -9.77 7.28
CA ALA A 55 -11.84 -9.33 7.36
C ALA A 55 -12.13 -7.96 6.71
N ASN A 56 -11.10 -7.18 6.36
CA ASN A 56 -11.26 -5.87 5.72
C ASN A 56 -10.13 -5.63 4.71
N ASN A 57 -10.39 -4.77 3.73
CA ASN A 57 -9.35 -4.23 2.86
C ASN A 57 -8.26 -3.51 3.67
N LEU A 58 -7.04 -3.51 3.14
CA LEU A 58 -5.92 -2.80 3.75
C LEU A 58 -5.64 -1.48 3.01
N GLN A 59 -5.44 -0.40 3.77
CA GLN A 59 -5.11 0.92 3.24
C GLN A 59 -3.61 1.18 3.38
N LEU A 60 -2.94 1.45 2.26
CA LEU A 60 -1.55 1.91 2.22
C LEU A 60 -1.50 3.39 1.87
N ASP A 61 -0.68 4.15 2.59
CA ASP A 61 -0.51 5.58 2.36
C ASP A 61 0.19 5.82 1.01
N PHE A 62 -0.41 6.64 0.16
CA PHE A 62 0.15 7.05 -1.12
C PHE A 62 -0.31 8.48 -1.46
N ARG A 63 0.41 9.47 -0.94
CA ARG A 63 0.07 10.88 -1.13
C ARG A 63 0.68 11.50 -2.38
N GLU A 64 0.49 10.81 -3.52
CA GLU A 64 0.99 11.22 -4.84
C GLU A 64 -0.05 10.92 -5.93
N SER A 65 0.20 11.39 -7.16
CA SER A 65 -0.69 11.10 -8.29
C SER A 65 -0.78 9.59 -8.57
N PRO A 66 -1.98 9.00 -8.69
CA PRO A 66 -2.14 7.58 -9.03
C PRO A 66 -1.54 7.22 -10.39
N GLU A 67 -1.30 8.20 -11.27
CA GLU A 67 -0.58 8.01 -12.53
C GLU A 67 0.86 7.52 -12.32
N ASN A 68 1.44 7.73 -11.15
CA ASN A 68 2.77 7.23 -10.79
C ASN A 68 2.76 5.73 -10.45
N LEU A 69 1.59 5.14 -10.15
CA LEU A 69 1.44 3.71 -9.94
C LEU A 69 1.30 3.00 -11.29
N LYS A 70 2.33 2.25 -11.69
CA LYS A 70 2.37 1.60 -13.02
C LYS A 70 1.78 0.20 -13.01
N SER A 71 1.89 -0.52 -11.91
CA SER A 71 1.36 -1.87 -11.75
C SER A 71 1.27 -2.24 -10.27
N LEU A 72 0.31 -3.10 -9.92
CA LEU A 72 0.20 -3.69 -8.59
C LEU A 72 0.12 -5.21 -8.72
N THR A 73 0.79 -5.91 -7.80
CA THR A 73 0.67 -7.36 -7.63
C THR A 73 0.51 -7.66 -6.15
N VAL A 74 -0.57 -8.35 -5.79
CA VAL A 74 -0.85 -8.76 -4.41
C VAL A 74 -0.74 -10.28 -4.36
N ASN A 75 0.14 -10.81 -3.50
CA ASN A 75 0.37 -12.25 -3.35
C ASN A 75 0.58 -13.00 -4.69
N GLY A 76 1.35 -12.39 -5.59
CA GLY A 76 1.66 -12.95 -6.92
C GLY A 76 0.58 -12.78 -7.99
N GLN A 77 -0.56 -12.14 -7.66
CA GLN A 77 -1.65 -11.89 -8.60
C GLN A 77 -1.65 -10.43 -9.09
N PRO A 78 -1.58 -10.18 -10.41
CA PRO A 78 -1.80 -8.84 -10.96
C PRO A 78 -3.16 -8.29 -10.51
N THR A 79 -3.17 -7.07 -10.00
CA THR A 79 -4.36 -6.46 -9.37
C THR A 79 -4.58 -5.06 -9.91
N ASP A 80 -5.84 -4.69 -10.13
CA ASP A 80 -6.20 -3.33 -10.51
C ASP A 80 -5.89 -2.35 -9.38
N ILE A 81 -5.33 -1.19 -9.74
CA ILE A 81 -5.01 -0.15 -8.78
C ILE A 81 -6.31 0.53 -8.32
N GLN A 82 -6.64 0.34 -7.03
CA GLN A 82 -7.72 1.07 -6.38
C GLN A 82 -7.14 2.19 -5.52
N PHE A 83 -7.28 3.42 -5.99
CA PHE A 83 -6.77 4.61 -5.31
C PHE A 83 -7.93 5.48 -4.79
N GLN A 84 -7.90 5.81 -3.50
CA GLN A 84 -8.93 6.64 -2.85
C GLN A 84 -8.30 7.53 -1.79
N GLN A 85 -8.53 8.84 -1.90
CA GLN A 85 -8.25 9.81 -0.84
C GLN A 85 -6.83 9.70 -0.26
N GLU A 86 -5.81 9.65 -1.14
CA GLU A 86 -4.40 9.51 -0.78
C GLU A 86 -3.97 8.11 -0.32
N HIS A 87 -4.80 7.08 -0.56
CA HIS A 87 -4.48 5.70 -0.20
C HIS A 87 -4.62 4.74 -1.37
N LEU A 88 -3.69 3.78 -1.44
CA LEU A 88 -3.82 2.56 -2.23
C LEU A 88 -4.58 1.51 -1.41
N ILE A 89 -5.64 0.95 -1.98
CA ILE A 89 -6.51 -0.03 -1.32
C ILE A 89 -6.16 -1.43 -1.82
N LEU A 90 -5.74 -2.30 -0.89
CA LEU A 90 -5.52 -3.72 -1.15
C LEU A 90 -6.80 -4.51 -0.83
N PRO A 91 -7.38 -5.22 -1.81
CA PRO A 91 -8.59 -6.03 -1.59
C PRO A 91 -8.35 -7.16 -0.59
N SER A 92 -9.25 -7.34 0.38
CA SER A 92 -9.18 -8.41 1.38
C SER A 92 -9.03 -9.79 0.77
N ASP A 93 -9.74 -10.04 -0.33
CA ASP A 93 -9.84 -11.36 -0.97
C ASP A 93 -8.53 -11.79 -1.66
N LEU A 94 -7.57 -10.86 -1.78
CA LEU A 94 -6.23 -11.10 -2.30
C LEU A 94 -5.17 -11.14 -1.19
N LEU A 95 -5.54 -10.85 0.06
CA LEU A 95 -4.66 -10.90 1.23
C LEU A 95 -4.75 -12.26 1.92
N ASN A 96 -3.71 -12.61 2.68
CA ASN A 96 -3.62 -13.86 3.44
C ASN A 96 -3.31 -13.53 4.91
N GLU A 97 -3.78 -14.37 5.83
CA GLU A 97 -3.43 -14.34 7.27
C GLU A 97 -2.12 -15.10 7.54
#